data_AF-A0A3A9EMT8-F1
#
_entry.id   AF-A0A3A9EMT8-F1
#
_cell.length_a   1.000
_cell.length_b   1.000
_cell.length_c   1.000
_cell.angle_alpha   90.00
_cell.angle_beta   90.00
_cell.angle_gamma   90.00
#
_symmetry.space_group_name_H-M   'P 1'
#
loop_
_entity.id
_entity.type
_entity.pdbx_description
1 polymer ?
#
loop_
_entity_poly.entity_id
_entity_poly.type
_entity_poly.pdbx_seq_one_letter_code
_entity_poly.pdbx_strand_id
1 'polypeptide(L)'
;MLDIREIEYWISKYEREADKLDQCVTLSALYTIRDRLAGEGQRPPEERRAVPQELPLEAEQYGETEFLRTVSRKDPGAAWTVMDELMETLQVMNPRIYASVMRKLRIL
;
A
#
# COMPACT_ATOMS: atom_id res chain seq x y z
N MET A 1 20.75 -14.32 -23.57
CA MET A 1 20.60 -14.23 -22.10
C MET A 1 20.31 -12.77 -21.83
N LEU A 2 19.14 -12.42 -21.29
CA LEU A 2 18.76 -11.01 -21.04
C LEU A 2 19.65 -10.46 -19.93
N ASP A 3 20.47 -9.45 -20.24
CA ASP A 3 21.32 -8.79 -19.25
C ASP A 3 20.53 -7.69 -18.55
N ILE A 4 20.64 -7.61 -17.22
CA ILE A 4 19.94 -6.62 -16.40
C ILE A 4 20.30 -5.18 -16.82
N ARG A 5 21.53 -4.98 -17.32
CA ARG A 5 21.99 -3.68 -17.83
C ARG A 5 21.27 -3.25 -19.10
N GLU A 6 20.91 -4.19 -19.97
CA GLU A 6 20.14 -3.89 -21.18
C GLU A 6 18.72 -3.44 -20.80
N ILE A 7 18.10 -4.09 -19.81
CA ILE A 7 16.77 -3.72 -19.31
C ILE A 7 16.78 -2.33 -18.68
N GLU A 8 17.78 -2.01 -17.86
CA GLU A 8 17.94 -0.67 -17.26
C GLU A 8 18.12 0.42 -18.31
N TYR A 9 18.89 0.15 -19.36
CA TYR A 9 19.05 1.08 -20.49
C TYR A 9 17.71 1.39 -21.16
N TRP A 10 16.91 0.36 -21.45
CA TRP A 10 15.60 0.54 -22.08
C TRP A 10 14.61 1.26 -21.16
N ILE A 11 14.57 0.95 -19.86
CA ILE A 11 13.75 1.68 -18.89
C ILE A 11 14.10 3.17 -18.92
N SER A 12 15.39 3.52 -18.79
CA SER A 12 15.84 4.91 -18.79
C SER A 12 15.56 5.65 -20.11
N LYS A 13 15.55 4.92 -21.23
CA LYS A 13 15.19 5.50 -22.53
C LYS A 13 13.68 5.75 -22.61
N TYR A 14 12.85 4.76 -22.28
CA TYR A 14 11.40 4.89 -22.34
C TYR A 14 10.86 5.91 -21.35
N GLU A 15 11.45 6.04 -20.15
CA GLU A 15 11.07 7.08 -19.18
C GLU A 15 11.30 8.51 -19.69
N ARG A 16 12.34 8.72 -20.52
CA ARG A 16 12.61 10.03 -21.13
C ARG A 16 11.70 10.34 -22.31
N GLU A 17 11.16 9.32 -22.95
CA GLU A 17 10.25 9.42 -24.10
C GLU A 17 8.76 9.34 -23.68
N ALA A 18 8.48 9.09 -22.40
CA ALA A 18 7.16 8.78 -21.85
C ALA A 18 6.22 10.00 -21.72
N ASP A 19 5.75 10.51 -22.85
CA ASP A 19 4.56 11.36 -22.93
C ASP A 19 3.30 10.59 -23.35
N LYS A 20 3.42 9.27 -23.60
CA LYS A 20 2.34 8.44 -24.16
C LYS A 20 1.98 7.28 -23.23
N LEU A 21 0.68 7.17 -22.92
CA LEU A 21 0.08 6.07 -22.17
C LEU A 21 0.47 4.67 -22.71
N ASP A 22 0.71 4.57 -24.01
CA ASP A 22 1.12 3.34 -24.71
C ASP A 22 2.48 2.78 -24.22
N GLN A 23 3.36 3.66 -23.72
CA GLN A 23 4.67 3.26 -23.19
C GLN A 23 4.60 2.78 -21.73
N CYS A 24 3.54 3.09 -20.99
CA CYS A 24 3.37 2.64 -19.60
C CYS A 24 3.25 1.12 -19.51
N VAL A 25 2.57 0.47 -20.46
CA VAL A 25 2.47 -0.99 -20.51
C VAL A 25 3.85 -1.62 -20.72
N THR A 26 4.61 -1.10 -21.68
CA THR A 26 5.97 -1.57 -21.96
C THR A 26 6.91 -1.34 -20.77
N LEU A 27 6.84 -0.18 -20.12
CA LEU A 27 7.61 0.12 -18.89
C LEU A 27 7.24 -0.85 -17.75
N SER A 28 5.95 -1.10 -17.52
CA SER A 28 5.51 -2.04 -16.49
C SER A 28 6.05 -3.47 -16.70
N ALA A 29 6.09 -3.92 -17.96
CA ALA A 29 6.67 -5.20 -18.33
C ALA A 29 8.19 -5.24 -18.07
N LEU A 30 8.93 -4.20 -18.46
CA LEU A 30 10.38 -4.10 -18.21
C LEU A 30 10.71 -4.09 -16.71
N TYR A 31 9.95 -3.33 -15.91
CA TYR A 31 10.09 -3.30 -14.46
C TYR A 31 9.82 -4.67 -13.82
N THR A 32 8.80 -5.40 -14.28
CA THR A 32 8.49 -6.76 -13.82
C THR A 32 9.61 -7.74 -14.13
N ILE A 33 10.21 -7.65 -15.31
CA ILE A 33 11.33 -8.52 -15.71
C ILE A 33 12.58 -8.20 -14.88
N ARG A 34 12.88 -6.92 -14.65
CA ARG A 34 13.99 -6.49 -13.78
C ARG A 34 13.86 -7.05 -12.37
N ASP A 35 12.66 -6.99 -11.79
CA ASP A 35 12.39 -7.49 -10.44
C ASP A 35 12.55 -9.02 -10.35
N ARG A 36 12.13 -9.75 -11.38
CA ARG A 36 12.36 -11.21 -11.45
C ARG A 36 13.84 -11.55 -11.56
N LEU A 37 14.59 -10.86 -12.42
CA LEU A 37 16.02 -11.10 -12.58
C LEU A 37 16.82 -10.70 -11.32
N ALA A 38 16.40 -9.65 -10.62
CA ALA A 38 16.99 -9.24 -9.33
C ALA A 38 16.63 -10.22 -8.20
N GLY A 39 15.38 -10.72 -8.19
CA GLY A 39 14.86 -11.66 -7.19
C GLY A 39 15.31 -13.12 -7.37
N GLU A 40 15.71 -13.52 -8.58
CA GLU A 40 16.29 -14.84 -8.88
C GLU A 40 17.61 -15.08 -8.13
N GLY A 41 18.26 -14.03 -7.63
CA GLY A 41 19.45 -14.14 -6.76
C GLY A 41 19.16 -14.46 -5.28
N GLN A 42 17.89 -14.43 -4.83
CA GLN A 42 17.58 -14.46 -3.38
C GLN A 42 16.41 -15.34 -2.93
N ARG A 43 15.72 -16.09 -3.81
CA ARG A 43 14.56 -16.91 -3.38
C ARG A 43 14.75 -18.42 -3.62
N PRO A 44 14.71 -19.26 -2.57
CA PRO A 44 14.67 -20.72 -2.72
C PRO A 44 13.41 -21.19 -3.46
N PRO A 45 13.41 -22.40 -4.06
CA PRO A 45 12.44 -22.82 -5.07
C PRO A 45 11.00 -23.10 -4.61
N GLU A 46 10.67 -22.91 -3.34
CA GLU A 46 9.39 -23.41 -2.77
C GLU A 46 8.23 -22.40 -2.82
N GLU A 47 8.47 -21.12 -3.11
CA GLU A 47 7.42 -20.09 -3.16
C GLU A 47 6.87 -19.84 -4.58
N ARG A 48 6.82 -20.89 -5.42
CA ARG A 48 6.14 -20.83 -6.74
C ARG A 48 4.63 -21.06 -6.64
N ARG A 49 4.01 -20.77 -5.50
CA ARG A 49 2.55 -20.72 -5.38
C ARG A 49 2.13 -19.27 -5.37
N ALA A 50 1.35 -18.90 -6.38
CA ALA A 50 0.70 -17.60 -6.48
C ALA A 50 -0.12 -17.33 -5.20
N VAL A 51 0.49 -16.60 -4.28
CA VAL A 51 -0.22 -15.81 -3.27
C VAL A 51 -0.07 -14.39 -3.78
N PRO A 52 -1.16 -13.60 -3.94
CA PRO A 52 -1.00 -12.17 -4.04
C PRO A 52 -0.12 -11.76 -2.86
N GLN A 53 1.09 -11.29 -3.15
CA GLN A 53 1.88 -10.61 -2.13
C GLN A 53 1.01 -9.42 -1.74
N GLU A 54 0.30 -9.56 -0.63
CA GLU A 54 -0.05 -8.43 0.21
C GLU A 54 1.30 -7.80 0.50
N LEU A 55 1.67 -6.83 -0.34
CA LEU A 55 2.72 -5.88 -0.05
C LEU A 55 2.50 -5.53 1.42
N PRO A 56 3.52 -5.63 2.30
CA PRO A 56 3.47 -4.88 3.51
C PRO A 56 3.36 -3.44 3.02
N LEU A 57 2.13 -2.93 2.93
CA LEU A 57 1.86 -1.52 2.91
C LEU A 57 2.64 -1.07 4.13
N GLU A 58 3.79 -0.44 3.90
CA GLU A 58 4.52 0.26 4.94
C GLU A 58 3.42 1.03 5.65
N ALA A 59 3.09 0.59 6.87
CA ALA A 59 1.92 1.07 7.54
C ALA A 59 2.21 2.55 7.73
N GLU A 60 1.66 3.36 6.81
CA GLU A 60 1.68 4.81 6.87
C GLU A 60 1.36 5.09 8.31
N GLN A 61 2.30 5.67 9.05
CA GLN A 61 2.13 5.87 10.48
C GLN A 61 0.97 6.84 10.62
N TYR A 62 -0.24 6.29 10.74
CA TYR A 62 -1.47 7.03 10.84
C TYR A 62 -1.41 7.67 12.23
N GLY A 63 -0.81 8.84 12.36
CA GLY A 63 -0.77 9.62 13.60
C GLY A 63 0.05 9.05 14.77
N GLU A 64 0.18 9.90 15.79
CA GLU A 64 1.06 9.68 16.95
C GLU A 64 0.36 9.02 18.15
N THR A 65 -0.95 8.77 18.05
CA THR A 65 -1.70 8.23 19.19
C THR A 65 -1.41 6.75 19.37
N GLU A 66 -1.36 6.31 20.64
CA GLU A 66 -1.23 4.89 21.00
C GLU A 66 -2.32 4.04 20.31
N PHE A 67 -3.52 4.60 20.18
CA PHE A 67 -4.63 3.99 19.45
C PHE A 67 -4.24 3.65 18.01
N LEU A 68 -3.76 4.63 17.23
CA LEU A 68 -3.47 4.41 15.82
C LEU A 68 -2.21 3.56 15.60
N ARG A 69 -1.21 3.65 16.50
CA ARG A 69 -0.05 2.74 16.51
C ARG A 69 -0.45 1.29 16.80
N THR A 70 -1.53 1.09 17.56
CA THR A 70 -2.06 -0.25 17.83
C THR A 70 -2.86 -0.76 16.63
N VAL A 71 -3.66 0.11 16.00
CA VAL A 71 -4.44 -0.20 14.79
C VAL A 71 -3.57 -0.52 13.58
N SER A 72 -2.44 0.16 13.41
CA SER A 72 -1.55 -0.03 12.25
C SER A 72 -0.95 -1.44 12.13
N ARG A 73 -1.00 -2.23 13.20
CA ARG A 73 -0.52 -3.63 13.25
C ARG A 73 -1.66 -4.66 13.18
N LYS A 74 -2.90 -4.21 12.98
CA LYS A 74 -4.10 -5.04 13.01
C LYS A 74 -4.78 -5.05 11.64
N ASP A 75 -5.62 -6.06 11.44
CA ASP A 75 -6.49 -6.11 10.27
C ASP A 75 -7.35 -4.83 10.21
N PRO A 76 -7.35 -4.10 9.08
CA PRO A 76 -8.11 -2.85 8.95
C PRO A 76 -9.62 -3.05 9.16
N GLY A 77 -10.18 -4.18 8.72
CA GLY A 77 -11.60 -4.49 8.90
C GLY A 77 -11.98 -4.61 10.38
N ALA A 78 -11.20 -5.40 11.12
CA ALA A 78 -11.37 -5.54 12.57
C ALA A 78 -11.17 -4.21 13.31
N ALA A 79 -10.22 -3.38 12.87
CA ALA A 79 -9.99 -2.07 13.47
C ALA A 79 -11.16 -1.10 13.23
N TRP A 80 -11.80 -1.15 12.07
CA TRP A 80 -13.01 -0.35 11.78
C TRP A 80 -14.19 -0.75 12.66
N THR A 81 -14.36 -2.04 12.97
CA THR A 81 -15.40 -2.49 13.92
C THR A 81 -15.19 -1.89 15.31
N VAL A 82 -13.95 -1.90 15.81
CA VAL A 82 -13.63 -1.29 17.12
C VAL A 82 -13.85 0.23 17.10
N MET A 83 -13.54 0.88 15.98
CA MET A 83 -13.82 2.32 15.80
C MET A 83 -15.31 2.62 15.83
N ASP A 84 -16.15 1.76 15.26
CA ASP A 84 -17.60 1.91 15.26
C ASP A 84 -18.16 1.79 16.69
N GLU A 85 -17.77 0.74 17.42
CA GLU A 85 -18.14 0.55 18.83
C GLU A 85 -17.69 1.72 19.73
N LEU A 86 -16.49 2.24 19.50
CA LEU A 86 -15.98 3.42 20.20
C LEU A 86 -16.88 4.65 19.94
N MET A 87 -17.31 4.83 18.70
CA MET A 87 -18.16 5.95 18.30
C MET A 87 -19.59 5.81 18.84
N GLU A 88 -20.16 4.60 18.87
CA GLU A 88 -21.45 4.32 19.54
C GLU A 88 -21.38 4.65 21.03
N THR A 89 -20.32 4.19 21.71
CA THR A 89 -20.09 4.48 23.13
C THR A 89 -19.96 5.98 23.39
N LEU A 90 -19.21 6.68 22.53
CA LEU A 90 -19.03 8.12 22.61
C LEU A 90 -20.34 8.88 22.39
N GLN A 91 -21.22 8.39 21.51
CA GLN A 91 -22.54 8.97 21.28
C GLN A 91 -23.41 8.93 22.54
N VAL A 92 -23.38 7.81 23.27
CA VAL A 92 -24.16 7.63 24.52
C VAL A 92 -23.56 8.43 25.67
N MET A 93 -22.24 8.34 25.88
CA MET A 93 -21.58 8.97 27.03
C MET A 93 -21.37 10.47 26.86
N ASN A 94 -21.06 10.94 25.64
CA ASN A 94 -20.79 12.35 25.37
C ASN A 94 -21.23 12.78 23.95
N PRO A 95 -22.53 13.03 23.75
CA PRO A 95 -23.07 13.40 22.45
C PRO A 95 -22.49 14.71 21.89
N ARG A 96 -21.99 15.60 22.75
CA ARG A 96 -21.33 16.85 22.32
C ARG A 96 -20.00 16.57 21.64
N ILE A 97 -19.18 15.67 22.20
CA ILE A 97 -17.90 15.28 21.59
C ILE A 97 -18.16 14.51 20.30
N TYR A 98 -19.10 13.55 20.31
CA TYR A 98 -19.51 12.83 19.11
C TYR A 98 -19.93 13.79 17.97
N ALA A 99 -20.81 14.76 18.26
CA ALA A 99 -21.22 15.76 17.28
C ALA A 99 -20.07 16.62 16.76
N SER A 100 -19.08 16.94 17.61
CA SER A 100 -17.87 17.68 17.21
C SER A 100 -17.01 16.87 16.23
N VAL A 101 -16.81 15.58 16.51
CA VAL A 101 -16.08 14.65 15.62
C VAL A 101 -16.82 14.52 14.29
N MET A 102 -18.13 14.24 14.31
CA MET A 102 -18.94 14.13 13.09
C MET A 102 -18.94 15.40 12.25
N ARG A 103 -18.94 16.58 12.89
CA ARG A 103 -18.83 17.85 12.16
C ARG A 103 -17.48 17.95 11.44
N LYS A 104 -16.37 17.57 12.06
CA LYS A 104 -15.05 17.56 11.41
C LYS A 104 -15.03 16.58 10.23
N LEU A 105 -15.59 15.38 10.40
CA LEU A 105 -15.65 14.37 9.35
C LEU A 105 -16.48 14.78 8.13
N ARG A 106 -17.54 15.58 8.30
CA ARG A 106 -18.35 16.10 7.18
C ARG A 106 -17.67 17.21 6.37
N ILE A 107 -16.61 17.80 6.89
CA ILE A 107 -15.88 18.90 6.25
C ILE A 107 -14.64 18.38 5.49
N LEU A 108 -14.25 17.13 5.77
CA LEU A 108 -13.20 16.41 5.04
C LEU A 108 -13.63 16.04 3.63
#